data_AF-A0A9N7MDZ6-F1
#
_entry.id   AF-A0A9N7MDZ6-F1
#
_cell.length_a   1.000
_cell.length_b   1.000
_cell.length_c   1.000
_cell.angle_alpha   90.00
_cell.angle_beta   90.00
_cell.angle_gamma   90.00
#
_symmetry.space_group_name_H-M   'P 1'
#
loop_
_entity.id
_entity.type
_entity.pdbx_description
1 polymer ?
#
loop_
_entity_poly.entity_id
_entity_poly.type
_entity_poly.pdbx_seq_one_letter_code
_entity_poly.pdbx_strand_id
1 'polypeptide(L)'
;MAGLEGCDAERALATVELLCRIPEGCAAVNSHALAVPLLVRAVLRVSERATEHAAGALLAVCSASEGAQREAVAAGVLTQLLLVVQSDCTERAKRKAQMLLKLLRDSWPHDSIANSDGYGGSDVVPF
;
A
#
# COMPACT_ATOMS: atom_id res chain seq x y z
N MET A 1 -0.94 -27.94 -8.97
CA MET A 1 -1.26 -27.14 -10.17
C MET A 1 -1.32 -25.64 -9.85
N ALA A 2 -0.31 -25.07 -9.17
CA ALA A 2 -0.29 -23.65 -8.76
C ALA A 2 0.42 -22.70 -9.76
N GLY A 3 0.97 -23.23 -10.85
CA GLY A 3 1.79 -22.47 -11.79
C GLY A 3 1.00 -21.61 -12.79
N LEU A 4 -0.27 -21.94 -13.06
CA LEU A 4 -1.12 -21.19 -13.98
C LEU A 4 -1.74 -19.95 -13.31
N GLU A 5 -2.25 -20.10 -12.08
CA GLU A 5 -2.88 -19.00 -11.33
C GLU A 5 -1.92 -17.81 -11.08
N GLY A 6 -0.64 -18.08 -10.83
CA GLY A 6 0.37 -17.04 -10.64
C GLY A 6 0.69 -16.27 -11.93
N CYS A 7 0.79 -16.96 -13.07
CA CYS A 7 1.05 -16.33 -14.37
C CYS A 7 -0.14 -15.47 -14.83
N ASP A 8 -1.37 -15.92 -14.57
CA ASP A 8 -2.57 -15.19 -14.97
C ASP A 8 -2.77 -13.95 -14.10
N ALA A 9 -2.52 -14.05 -12.79
CA ALA A 9 -2.49 -12.91 -11.90
C ALA A 9 -1.40 -11.89 -12.28
N GLU A 10 -0.19 -12.34 -12.66
CA GLU A 10 0.89 -11.47 -13.14
C GLU A 10 0.46 -10.70 -14.40
N ARG A 11 -0.12 -11.38 -15.39
CA ARG A 11 -0.62 -10.74 -16.62
C ARG A 11 -1.74 -9.75 -16.33
N ALA A 12 -2.70 -10.12 -15.48
CA ALA A 12 -3.79 -9.23 -15.09
C ALA A 12 -3.26 -7.96 -14.42
N LEU A 13 -2.32 -8.08 -13.48
CA LEU A 13 -1.70 -6.93 -12.82
C LEU A 13 -0.88 -6.08 -13.79
N ALA A 14 -0.18 -6.69 -14.75
CA ALA A 14 0.53 -5.96 -15.79
C ALA A 14 -0.42 -5.15 -16.68
N THR A 15 -1.58 -5.72 -17.03
CA THR A 15 -2.63 -5.01 -17.78
C THR A 15 -3.22 -3.86 -16.95
N VAL A 16 -3.51 -4.07 -15.67
CA VAL A 16 -3.99 -3.00 -14.78
C VAL A 16 -2.97 -1.89 -14.66
N GLU A 17 -1.69 -2.20 -14.45
CA GLU A 17 -0.62 -1.18 -14.42
C GLU A 17 -0.57 -0.39 -15.74
N LEU A 18 -0.72 -1.05 -16.88
CA LEU A 18 -0.73 -0.39 -18.18
C LEU A 18 -1.94 0.55 -18.34
N LEU A 19 -3.13 0.11 -17.92
CA LEU A 19 -4.34 0.95 -17.94
C LEU A 19 -4.19 2.17 -17.02
N CYS A 20 -3.53 2.05 -15.88
CA CYS A 20 -3.29 3.18 -14.99
C CYS A 20 -2.31 4.24 -15.58
N ARG A 21 -1.62 3.96 -16.70
CA ARG A 21 -0.76 4.95 -17.37
C ARG A 21 -1.54 5.94 -18.22
N ILE A 22 -2.81 5.66 -18.51
CA ILE A 22 -3.71 6.58 -19.21
C ILE A 22 -4.72 7.17 -18.19
N PRO A 23 -5.09 8.45 -18.31
CA PRO A 23 -5.99 9.10 -17.34
C PRO A 23 -7.33 8.36 -17.17
N GLU A 24 -7.93 7.93 -18.27
CA GLU A 24 -9.23 7.26 -18.29
C GLU A 24 -9.16 5.87 -17.62
N GLY A 25 -8.09 5.12 -17.87
CA GLY A 25 -7.86 3.83 -17.24
C GLY A 25 -7.57 3.96 -15.75
N CYS A 26 -6.77 4.95 -15.35
CA CYS A 26 -6.52 5.25 -13.94
C CYS A 26 -7.82 5.66 -13.21
N ALA A 27 -8.64 6.51 -13.84
CA ALA A 27 -9.94 6.89 -13.30
C ALA A 27 -10.90 5.70 -13.17
N ALA A 28 -10.93 4.81 -14.17
CA ALA A 28 -11.74 3.60 -14.13
C ALA A 28 -11.30 2.62 -13.03
N VAL A 29 -10.01 2.51 -12.75
CA VAL A 29 -9.50 1.70 -11.63
C VAL A 29 -9.87 2.36 -10.30
N ASN A 30 -9.68 3.68 -10.16
CA ASN A 30 -10.01 4.44 -8.95
C ASN A 30 -11.51 4.49 -8.63
N SER A 31 -12.40 4.32 -9.61
CA SER A 31 -13.85 4.30 -9.36
C SER A 31 -14.34 2.99 -8.75
N HIS A 32 -13.53 1.92 -8.80
CA HIS A 32 -13.91 0.61 -8.29
C HIS A 32 -13.47 0.45 -6.82
N ALA A 33 -14.43 0.34 -5.90
CA ALA A 33 -14.21 0.32 -4.45
C ALA A 33 -13.27 -0.78 -3.91
N LEU A 34 -13.00 -1.83 -4.70
CA LEU A 34 -12.08 -2.91 -4.32
C LEU A 34 -10.72 -2.85 -5.02
N ALA A 35 -10.49 -1.88 -5.90
CA ALA A 35 -9.25 -1.84 -6.68
C ALA A 35 -8.01 -1.67 -5.79
N VAL A 36 -7.99 -0.64 -4.94
CA VAL A 36 -6.85 -0.36 -4.07
C VAL A 36 -6.60 -1.51 -3.07
N PRO A 37 -7.60 -2.03 -2.33
CA PRO A 37 -7.37 -3.12 -1.38
C PRO A 37 -6.88 -4.41 -2.05
N LEU A 38 -7.36 -4.73 -3.27
CA LEU A 38 -6.91 -5.90 -4.01
C LEU A 38 -5.47 -5.73 -4.51
N LEU A 39 -5.11 -4.55 -4.99
CA LEU A 39 -3.74 -4.25 -5.40
C LEU A 39 -2.78 -4.33 -4.20
N VAL A 40 -3.17 -3.78 -3.04
CA VAL A 40 -2.37 -3.92 -1.80
C VAL A 40 -2.20 -5.39 -1.44
N ARG A 41 -3.29 -6.18 -1.43
CA ARG A 41 -3.23 -7.61 -1.15
C ARG A 41 -2.35 -8.38 -2.15
N ALA A 42 -2.23 -7.94 -3.40
CA ALA A 42 -1.40 -8.63 -4.39
C ALA A 42 0.12 -8.51 -4.13
N VAL A 43 0.55 -7.46 -3.41
CA VAL A 43 1.95 -7.22 -3.08
C VAL A 43 2.49 -8.39 -2.24
N LEU A 44 3.62 -8.99 -2.67
CA LEU A 44 4.28 -10.12 -2.02
C LEU A 44 3.49 -11.45 -1.94
N ARG A 45 2.30 -11.56 -2.54
CA ARG A 45 1.47 -12.79 -2.46
C ARG A 45 1.49 -13.70 -3.69
N VAL A 46 2.02 -13.23 -4.81
CA VAL A 46 1.91 -13.92 -6.10
C VAL A 46 3.29 -14.26 -6.66
N SER A 47 4.02 -13.26 -7.16
CA SER A 47 5.37 -13.38 -7.69
C SER A 47 6.08 -12.03 -7.53
N GLU A 48 7.39 -11.99 -7.70
CA GLU A 48 8.13 -10.72 -7.67
C GLU A 48 7.70 -9.78 -8.79
N ARG A 49 7.36 -10.32 -9.97
CA ARG A 49 6.84 -9.54 -11.10
C ARG A 49 5.42 -9.03 -10.83
N ALA A 50 4.55 -9.87 -10.29
CA ALA A 50 3.22 -9.43 -9.85
C ALA A 50 3.31 -8.32 -8.79
N THR A 51 4.25 -8.43 -7.86
CA THR A 51 4.56 -7.40 -6.86
C THR A 51 5.01 -6.10 -7.54
N GLU A 52 5.87 -6.21 -8.55
CA GLU A 52 6.30 -5.06 -9.35
C GLU A 52 5.15 -4.35 -10.06
N HIS A 53 4.24 -5.12 -10.67
CA HIS A 53 3.08 -4.59 -11.38
C HIS A 53 2.06 -3.98 -10.41
N ALA A 54 1.76 -4.66 -9.30
CA ALA A 54 0.88 -4.14 -8.24
C ALA A 54 1.40 -2.82 -7.66
N ALA A 55 2.70 -2.74 -7.34
CA ALA A 55 3.31 -1.51 -6.85
C ALA A 55 3.27 -0.37 -7.89
N GLY A 56 3.40 -0.70 -9.18
CA GLY A 56 3.28 0.28 -10.27
C GLY A 56 1.85 0.81 -10.41
N ALA A 57 0.86 -0.08 -10.36
CA ALA A 57 -0.55 0.30 -10.40
C ALA A 57 -0.93 1.16 -9.17
N LEU A 58 -0.50 0.76 -7.96
CA LEU A 58 -0.70 1.52 -6.72
C LEU A 58 -0.07 2.92 -6.80
N LEU A 59 1.14 3.03 -7.34
CA LEU A 59 1.81 4.30 -7.51
C LEU A 59 1.01 5.24 -8.43
N ALA A 60 0.47 4.73 -9.53
CA ALA A 60 -0.34 5.53 -10.45
C ALA A 60 -1.66 6.00 -9.82
N VAL A 61 -2.40 5.10 -9.17
CA VAL A 61 -3.69 5.45 -8.54
C VAL A 61 -3.52 6.40 -7.35
N CYS A 62 -2.50 6.18 -6.51
CA CYS A 62 -2.20 7.04 -5.36
C CYS A 62 -1.70 8.43 -5.80
N SER A 63 -1.04 8.52 -6.96
CA SER A 63 -0.62 9.82 -7.52
C SER A 63 -1.80 10.64 -8.04
N ALA A 64 -2.91 9.97 -8.40
CA ALA A 64 -4.11 10.60 -8.94
C ALA A 64 -5.19 10.91 -7.87
N SER A 65 -5.12 10.30 -6.68
CA SER A 65 -6.17 10.41 -5.66
C SER A 65 -5.62 10.30 -4.24
N GLU A 66 -5.83 11.35 -3.43
CA GLU A 66 -5.57 11.29 -1.97
C GLU A 66 -6.46 10.27 -1.26
N GLY A 67 -7.68 10.04 -1.76
CA GLY A 67 -8.57 9.00 -1.24
C GLY A 67 -7.94 7.62 -1.37
N ALA A 68 -7.33 7.34 -2.52
CA ALA A 68 -6.60 6.09 -2.75
C ALA A 68 -5.37 5.97 -1.85
N GLN A 69 -4.68 7.08 -1.53
CA GLN A 69 -3.57 7.05 -0.56
C GLN A 69 -4.04 6.61 0.83
N ARG A 70 -5.11 7.22 1.34
CA ARG A 70 -5.68 6.87 2.67
C ARG A 70 -6.17 5.42 2.69
N GLU A 71 -6.83 4.99 1.63
CA GLU A 71 -7.29 3.61 1.50
C GLU A 71 -6.14 2.60 1.46
N ALA A 72 -5.07 2.89 0.70
CA ALA A 72 -3.90 2.04 0.64
C ALA A 72 -3.20 1.93 2.01
N VAL A 73 -3.08 3.05 2.73
CA VAL A 73 -2.54 3.07 4.10
C VAL A 73 -3.41 2.25 5.06
N ALA A 74 -4.73 2.46 5.03
CA ALA A 74 -5.68 1.69 5.84
C ALA A 74 -5.65 0.18 5.54
N ALA A 75 -5.38 -0.19 4.28
CA ALA A 75 -5.20 -1.58 3.85
C ALA A 75 -3.82 -2.18 4.23
N GLY A 76 -2.93 -1.41 4.88
CA GLY A 76 -1.63 -1.90 5.36
C GLY A 76 -0.51 -1.89 4.32
N VAL A 77 -0.61 -1.06 3.28
CA VAL A 77 0.39 -1.01 2.21
C VAL A 77 1.80 -0.68 2.72
N LEU A 78 1.94 0.14 3.77
CA LEU A 78 3.24 0.60 4.26
C LEU A 78 4.13 -0.57 4.69
N THR A 79 3.60 -1.48 5.51
CA THR A 79 4.32 -2.68 5.95
C THR A 79 4.72 -3.55 4.77
N GLN A 80 3.81 -3.74 3.80
CA GLN A 80 4.10 -4.52 2.59
C GLN A 80 5.23 -3.91 1.76
N LEU A 81 5.24 -2.59 1.57
CA LEU A 81 6.29 -1.91 0.79
C LEU A 81 7.65 -1.96 1.48
N LEU A 82 7.70 -1.83 2.80
CA LEU A 82 8.94 -1.99 3.56
C LEU A 82 9.53 -3.39 3.40
N LEU A 83 8.68 -4.43 3.45
CA LEU A 83 9.08 -5.81 3.17
C LEU A 83 9.59 -5.98 1.74
N VAL A 84 8.94 -5.37 0.74
CA VAL A 84 9.44 -5.39 -0.66
C VAL A 84 10.85 -4.84 -0.74
N VAL A 85 11.11 -3.69 -0.10
CA VAL A 85 12.43 -3.03 -0.11
C VAL A 85 13.51 -3.88 0.56
N GLN A 86 13.17 -4.61 1.63
CA GLN A 86 14.11 -5.43 2.41
C GLN A 86 14.30 -6.86 1.86
N SER A 87 13.37 -7.34 1.03
CA SER A 87 13.42 -8.68 0.44
C SER A 87 14.37 -8.78 -0.77
N ASP A 88 14.48 -9.98 -1.34
CA ASP A 88 15.19 -10.23 -2.60
C ASP A 88 14.36 -9.93 -3.86
N CYS A 89 13.23 -9.20 -3.74
CA CYS A 89 12.44 -8.76 -4.89
C CYS A 89 13.28 -7.98 -5.92
N THR A 90 12.80 -7.97 -7.17
CA THR A 90 13.46 -7.24 -8.26
C THR A 90 13.75 -5.77 -7.91
N GLU A 91 14.86 -5.25 -8.44
CA GLU A 91 15.25 -3.84 -8.30
C GLU A 91 14.15 -2.87 -8.76
N ARG A 92 13.35 -3.27 -9.75
CA ARG A 92 12.24 -2.47 -10.24
C ARG A 92 11.08 -2.42 -9.25
N ALA A 93 10.79 -3.53 -8.55
CA ALA A 93 9.79 -3.56 -7.50
C ALA A 93 10.22 -2.70 -6.31
N LYS A 94 11.49 -2.83 -5.89
CA LYS A 94 12.08 -2.01 -4.82
C LYS A 94 12.02 -0.51 -5.12
N ARG A 95 12.39 -0.09 -6.33
CA ARG A 95 12.30 1.32 -6.75
C ARG A 95 10.87 1.86 -6.68
N LYS A 96 9.90 1.12 -7.25
CA LYS A 96 8.48 1.51 -7.20
C LYS A 96 7.97 1.60 -5.75
N ALA A 97 8.35 0.64 -4.91
CA ALA A 97 7.98 0.65 -3.49
C ALA A 97 8.53 1.87 -2.75
N GLN A 98 9.80 2.24 -2.99
CA GLN A 98 10.39 3.45 -2.42
C GLN A 98 9.70 4.73 -2.90
N MET A 99 9.32 4.80 -4.18
CA MET A 99 8.56 5.94 -4.71
C MET A 99 7.19 6.05 -4.04
N LEU A 100 6.50 4.93 -3.87
CA LEU A 100 5.19 4.89 -3.24
C LEU A 100 5.27 5.24 -1.74
N LEU A 101 6.28 4.75 -1.02
CA LEU A 101 6.52 5.14 0.38
C LEU A 101 6.72 6.66 0.53
N LYS A 102 7.47 7.28 -0.40
CA LYS A 102 7.68 8.74 -0.42
C LYS A 102 6.38 9.50 -0.70
N LEU A 103 5.57 9.01 -1.65
CA LEU A 103 4.28 9.61 -1.98
C LEU A 103 3.30 9.57 -0.81
N LEU A 104 3.28 8.45 -0.08
CA LEU A 104 2.34 8.24 1.02
C LEU A 104 2.73 8.93 2.33
N ARG A 105 3.89 9.58 2.41
CA ARG A 105 4.45 10.11 3.66
C ARG A 105 3.45 10.93 4.48
N ASP A 106 2.68 11.77 3.81
CA ASP A 106 1.75 12.69 4.48
C ASP A 106 0.44 11.98 4.89
N SER A 107 0.19 10.78 4.35
CA SER A 107 -0.91 9.89 4.70
C SER A 107 -0.54 8.82 5.73
N TRP A 108 0.70 8.81 6.25
CA TRP A 108 1.11 7.82 7.25
C TRP A 108 0.21 7.89 8.49
N PRO A 109 -0.06 6.73 9.13
CA PRO A 109 -0.77 6.72 10.39
C PRO A 109 0.05 7.55 11.38
N HIS A 110 -0.52 8.65 11.85
CA HIS A 110 0.07 9.42 12.94
C HIS A 110 -0.23 8.65 14.22
N ASP A 111 0.82 8.07 14.82
CA ASP A 111 0.72 7.45 16.14
C ASP A 111 0.20 8.51 17.12
N SER A 112 -1.08 8.42 17.45
CA SER A 112 -1.68 9.20 18.51
C SER A 112 -1.24 8.58 19.83
N ILE A 113 0.02 8.80 20.20
CA ILE A 113 0.45 8.67 21.60
C ILE A 113 -0.20 9.84 22.33
N ALA A 114 -1.47 9.68 22.67
CA ALA A 114 -2.14 10.57 23.61
C ALA A 114 -1.41 10.41 24.96
N ASN A 115 -0.71 11.48 25.38
CA ASN A 115 -0.20 11.63 26.74
C ASN A 115 -1.33 11.34 27.74
N SER A 116 -1.26 10.21 28.44
CA SER A 116 -2.08 9.97 29.63
C SER A 116 -1.37 10.58 30.84
N ASP A 117 -1.33 11.91 30.94
CA ASP A 117 -0.89 12.60 32.14
C ASP A 117 -2.03 12.62 33.17
N GLY A 118 -2.27 11.46 33.77
CA GLY A 118 -3.28 11.24 34.81
C GLY A 118 -2.69 10.57 36.04
N TYR A 119 -1.61 11.11 36.59
CA TYR A 119 -1.11 10.68 37.90
C TYR A 119 -1.92 11.40 38.99
N GLY A 120 -2.96 10.72 39.49
CA GLY A 120 -3.74 11.19 40.64
C GLY A 120 -2.86 11.30 41.88
N GLY A 121 -2.75 12.51 42.42
CA GLY A 121 -2.17 12.74 43.74
C GLY A 121 -3.01 12.03 44.80
N SER A 122 -2.42 11.05 45.46
CA SER A 122 -3.00 10.44 46.65
C SER A 122 -2.77 11.39 47.82
N ASP A 123 -3.78 12.16 48.21
CA ASP A 123 -3.79 12.83 49.51
C ASP A 123 -3.87 11.77 50.61
N VAL A 124 -2.78 11.62 51.35
CA VAL A 124 -2.70 10.82 52.57
C VAL A 124 -3.48 11.55 53.66
N VAL A 125 -4.57 10.94 54.14
CA VAL A 125 -5.30 11.45 55.32
C VAL A 125 -4.49 11.10 56.58
N PRO A 126 -4.07 12.07 57.42
CA PRO A 126 -3.44 11.76 58.69
C PRO A 126 -4.50 11.49 59.76
N PHE A 127 -4.21 10.52 60.64
CA PHE A 127 -4.90 10.29 61.91
C PHE A 127 -4.45 11.30 62.97
#